data_AF-A0A2G2WEG2-F1
#
_entry.id   AF-A0A2G2WEG2-F1
#
_cell.length_a   1.000
_cell.length_b   1.000
_cell.length_c   1.000
_cell.angle_alpha   90.00
_cell.angle_beta   90.00
_cell.angle_gamma   90.00
#
_symmetry.space_group_name_H-M   'P 1'
#
loop_
_entity.id
_entity.type
_entity.pdbx_description
1 polymer ?
#
loop_
_entity_poly.entity_id
_entity_poly.type
_entity_poly.pdbx_seq_one_letter_code
_entity_poly.pdbx_strand_id
1 'polypeptide(L)'
;MTPEKLKLRSFAKRVFSAEEAGVIFVPFFATLSAEMQLIVNKGVFRKKAGTEDYERQRVVVDFLKHTEAWKRFGGRDHAFVITDPVAMWHVKAEVAPAILLVVDFCGWYKLDSKASNESSSDMIHHTQVSLLKNVIVPYTHLLPRLALSGNQKRETLIYFKGAKHSHRVSIINFFPEV
;
A
#
# COMPACT_ATOMS: atom_id res chain seq x y z
N MET A 1 -6.46 24.48 10.88
CA MET A 1 -5.64 24.59 9.65
C MET A 1 -4.32 25.25 10.02
N THR A 2 -3.18 24.67 9.63
CA THR A 2 -1.87 25.28 9.88
C THR A 2 -1.68 26.51 8.98
N PRO A 3 -1.28 27.68 9.53
CA PRO A 3 -1.09 28.91 8.77
C PRO A 3 -0.09 28.75 7.61
N GLU A 4 -0.39 29.33 6.44
CA GLU A 4 0.44 29.18 5.23
C GLU A 4 1.90 29.62 5.43
N LYS A 5 2.13 30.63 6.27
CA LYS A 5 3.46 31.19 6.56
C LYS A 5 4.39 30.22 7.30
N LEU A 6 3.85 29.15 7.88
CA LEU A 6 4.63 28.10 8.57
C LEU A 6 4.87 26.86 7.69
N LYS A 7 4.32 26.82 6.48
CA LYS A 7 4.61 25.76 5.50
C LYS A 7 5.94 26.06 4.81
N LEU A 8 7.06 25.83 5.50
CA LEU A 8 8.37 25.70 4.87
C LEU A 8 8.26 24.65 3.75
N ARG A 9 8.18 25.12 2.48
CA ARG A 9 8.03 24.33 1.24
C ARG A 9 6.98 23.21 1.34
N SER A 10 5.70 23.55 1.15
CA SER A 10 4.64 22.56 0.98
C SER A 10 4.85 21.79 -0.34
N PHE A 11 5.34 20.55 -0.28
CA PHE A 11 5.54 19.69 -1.45
C PHE A 11 4.22 19.17 -2.06
N ALA A 12 3.09 19.39 -1.39
CA ALA A 12 1.77 19.05 -1.87
C ALA A 12 0.77 20.20 -1.63
N LYS A 13 -0.17 20.37 -2.55
CA LYS A 13 -1.30 21.30 -2.45
C LYS A 13 -2.60 20.51 -2.52
N ARG A 14 -3.49 20.72 -1.54
CA ARG A 14 -4.84 20.14 -1.59
C ARG A 14 -5.67 20.89 -2.63
N VAL A 15 -6.33 20.13 -3.50
CA VAL A 15 -7.30 20.62 -4.47
C VAL A 15 -8.67 20.00 -4.17
N PHE A 16 -9.73 20.58 -4.74
CA PHE A 16 -11.12 20.15 -4.51
C PHE A 16 -11.77 19.50 -5.73
N SER A 17 -11.18 19.64 -6.92
CA SER A 17 -11.58 18.92 -8.13
C SER A 17 -10.64 17.74 -8.37
N ALA A 18 -11.21 16.60 -8.79
CA ALA A 18 -10.42 15.42 -9.19
C ALA A 18 -9.63 15.66 -10.49
N GLU A 19 -10.06 16.60 -11.33
CA GLU A 19 -9.41 16.90 -12.61
C GLU A 19 -8.04 17.56 -12.44
N GLU A 20 -7.90 18.37 -11.38
CA GLU A 20 -6.69 19.07 -10.97
C GLU A 20 -5.78 18.22 -10.06
N ALA A 21 -6.29 17.08 -9.59
CA ALA A 21 -5.56 16.23 -8.65
C ALA A 21 -4.52 15.39 -9.38
N GLY A 22 -3.26 15.51 -8.98
CA GLY A 22 -2.22 14.56 -9.41
C GLY A 22 -2.29 13.22 -8.68
N VAL A 23 -2.87 13.20 -7.49
CA VAL A 23 -3.10 12.01 -6.67
C VAL A 23 -4.41 12.18 -5.91
N ILE A 24 -5.22 11.12 -5.85
CA ILE A 24 -6.50 11.08 -5.14
C ILE A 24 -6.36 10.18 -3.93
N PHE A 25 -6.48 10.77 -2.74
CA PHE A 25 -6.47 10.01 -1.50
C PHE A 25 -7.80 9.27 -1.30
N VAL A 26 -7.75 7.97 -1.03
CA VAL A 26 -8.92 7.16 -0.70
C VAL A 26 -9.04 7.01 0.82
N PRO A 27 -10.02 7.68 1.47
CA PRO A 27 -10.15 7.69 2.92
C PRO A 27 -10.86 6.42 3.45
N PHE A 28 -10.38 5.24 3.06
CA PHE A 28 -10.87 3.96 3.57
C PHE A 28 -9.92 3.40 4.63
N PHE A 29 -10.44 3.19 5.84
CA PHE A 29 -9.68 2.62 6.96
C PHE A 29 -9.59 1.09 6.84
N ALA A 30 -8.81 0.63 5.86
CA ALA A 30 -8.72 -0.78 5.51
C ALA A 30 -8.27 -1.68 6.68
N THR A 31 -7.30 -1.21 7.47
CA THR A 31 -6.81 -1.91 8.66
C THR A 31 -7.91 -2.09 9.70
N LEU A 32 -8.68 -1.02 9.99
CA LEU A 32 -9.77 -1.08 10.95
C LEU A 32 -10.88 -2.02 10.48
N SER A 33 -11.23 -1.99 9.18
CA SER A 33 -12.23 -2.90 8.61
C SER A 33 -11.85 -4.37 8.79
N ALA A 34 -10.56 -4.70 8.57
CA ALA A 34 -10.03 -6.03 8.75
C ALA A 34 -9.99 -6.45 10.23
N GLU A 35 -9.52 -5.57 11.12
CA GLU A 35 -9.47 -5.81 12.56
C GLU A 35 -10.86 -6.07 13.14
N MET A 36 -11.87 -5.30 12.76
CA MET A 36 -13.26 -5.51 13.18
C MET A 36 -13.74 -6.92 12.82
N GLN A 37 -13.50 -7.38 11.59
CA GLN A 37 -13.87 -8.73 11.16
C GLN A 37 -13.08 -9.82 11.89
N LEU A 38 -11.78 -9.59 12.15
CA LEU A 38 -10.95 -10.51 12.92
C LEU A 38 -11.36 -10.57 14.39
N ILE A 39 -11.93 -9.52 14.97
CA ILE A 39 -12.47 -9.56 16.33
C ILE A 39 -13.78 -10.36 16.36
N VAL A 40 -14.67 -10.11 15.40
CA VAL A 40 -15.99 -10.76 15.34
C VAL A 40 -15.88 -12.25 14.98
N ASN A 41 -15.19 -12.59 13.89
CA ASN A 41 -15.06 -13.98 13.45
C ASN A 41 -13.85 -14.20 12.53
N LYS A 42 -12.73 -14.62 13.13
CA LYS A 42 -11.48 -14.97 12.42
C LYS A 42 -11.65 -16.13 11.43
N GLY A 43 -12.51 -17.09 11.76
CA GLY A 43 -12.66 -18.34 11.00
C GLY A 43 -13.23 -18.14 9.60
N VAL A 44 -13.97 -17.04 9.39
CA VAL A 44 -14.55 -16.70 8.09
C VAL A 44 -13.79 -15.61 7.35
N PHE A 45 -12.78 -14.96 7.94
CA PHE A 45 -12.09 -13.80 7.37
C PHE A 45 -11.64 -13.98 5.92
N ARG A 46 -11.18 -15.18 5.54
CA ARG A 46 -10.71 -15.44 4.15
C ARG A 46 -11.84 -15.75 3.16
N LYS A 47 -13.08 -15.89 3.61
CA LYS A 47 -14.25 -16.15 2.78
C LYS A 47 -14.82 -14.83 2.26
N LYS A 48 -15.20 -14.78 0.98
CA LYS A 48 -15.88 -13.62 0.40
C LYS A 48 -17.35 -13.53 0.83
N ALA A 49 -18.01 -14.67 1.03
CA ALA A 49 -19.40 -14.69 1.49
C ALA A 49 -19.47 -14.68 3.02
N GLY A 50 -20.36 -13.85 3.58
CA GLY A 50 -20.63 -13.78 5.02
C GLY A 50 -19.57 -13.04 5.84
N THR A 51 -18.79 -12.15 5.22
CA THR A 51 -17.86 -11.26 5.90
C THR A 51 -18.23 -9.81 5.65
N GLU A 52 -18.45 -9.05 6.72
CA GLU A 52 -18.75 -7.62 6.59
C GLU A 52 -17.54 -6.84 6.06
N ASP A 53 -16.32 -7.32 6.32
CA ASP A 53 -15.10 -6.73 5.75
C ASP A 53 -15.09 -6.83 4.23
N TYR A 54 -15.53 -7.95 3.65
CA TYR A 54 -15.68 -8.05 2.19
C TYR A 54 -16.70 -7.05 1.67
N GLU A 55 -17.85 -6.93 2.31
CA GLU A 55 -18.92 -6.01 1.90
C GLU A 55 -18.43 -4.56 1.93
N ARG A 56 -17.76 -4.14 3.01
CA ARG A 56 -17.16 -2.80 3.12
C ARG A 56 -16.13 -2.55 2.02
N GLN A 57 -15.26 -3.53 1.75
CA GLN A 57 -14.26 -3.42 0.67
C GLN A 57 -14.91 -3.32 -0.72
N ARG A 58 -15.99 -4.08 -0.97
CA ARG A 58 -16.74 -4.02 -2.23
C ARG A 58 -17.41 -2.69 -2.45
N VAL A 59 -18.13 -2.19 -1.46
CA VAL A 59 -18.79 -0.88 -1.55
C VAL A 59 -17.79 0.21 -1.97
N VAL A 60 -16.60 0.23 -1.37
CA VAL A 60 -15.57 1.23 -1.70
C VAL A 60 -14.99 1.02 -3.10
N VAL A 61 -14.58 -0.20 -3.45
CA VAL A 61 -13.95 -0.46 -4.75
C VAL A 61 -14.94 -0.27 -5.90
N ASP A 62 -16.17 -0.75 -5.73
CA ASP A 62 -17.22 -0.60 -6.74
C ASP A 62 -17.59 0.88 -6.88
N PHE A 63 -17.76 1.62 -5.78
CA PHE A 63 -17.98 3.07 -5.83
C PHE A 63 -16.88 3.79 -6.63
N LEU A 64 -15.60 3.53 -6.29
CA LEU A 64 -14.48 4.17 -6.96
C LEU A 64 -14.44 3.85 -8.46
N LYS A 65 -14.64 2.59 -8.84
CA LYS A 65 -14.65 2.16 -10.25
C LYS A 65 -15.71 2.85 -11.11
N HIS A 66 -16.81 3.32 -10.50
CA HIS A 66 -17.85 4.06 -11.21
C HIS A 66 -17.51 5.55 -11.40
N THR A 67 -16.52 6.09 -10.69
CA THR A 67 -16.10 7.50 -10.83
C THR A 67 -15.29 7.74 -12.10
N GLU A 68 -15.44 8.93 -12.70
CA GLU A 68 -14.64 9.34 -13.86
C GLU A 68 -13.15 9.43 -13.54
N ALA A 69 -12.81 9.83 -12.32
CA ALA A 69 -11.44 9.86 -11.84
C ALA A 69 -10.77 8.48 -11.92
N TRP A 70 -11.44 7.43 -11.45
CA TRP A 70 -10.92 6.07 -11.57
C TRP A 70 -10.82 5.62 -13.03
N LYS A 71 -11.83 5.87 -13.85
CA LYS A 71 -11.85 5.46 -15.26
C LYS A 71 -10.74 6.12 -16.08
N ARG A 72 -10.37 7.38 -15.76
CA ARG A 72 -9.32 8.14 -16.46
C ARG A 72 -7.96 7.47 -16.42
N PHE A 73 -7.53 6.96 -15.26
CA PHE A 73 -6.19 6.39 -15.08
C PHE A 73 -6.18 4.92 -14.64
N GLY A 74 -7.35 4.29 -14.49
CA GLY A 74 -7.50 2.92 -14.00
C GLY A 74 -7.12 2.77 -12.53
N GLY A 75 -7.31 3.82 -11.73
CA GLY A 75 -6.97 3.85 -10.30
C GLY A 75 -5.49 4.06 -9.99
N ARG A 76 -4.61 4.26 -10.98
CA ARG A 76 -3.14 4.42 -10.78
C ARG A 76 -2.75 5.66 -10.00
N ASP A 77 -3.59 6.67 -10.03
CA ASP A 77 -3.49 7.94 -9.31
C ASP A 77 -4.18 7.91 -7.93
N HIS A 78 -4.79 6.78 -7.55
CA HIS A 78 -5.45 6.63 -6.26
C HIS A 78 -4.48 6.11 -5.20
N ALA A 79 -4.53 6.69 -4.01
CA ALA A 79 -3.68 6.33 -2.89
C ALA A 79 -4.49 5.65 -1.76
N PHE A 80 -4.18 4.39 -1.47
CA PHE A 80 -4.82 3.60 -0.40
C PHE A 80 -3.88 3.41 0.78
N VAL A 81 -4.41 3.54 2.00
CA VAL A 81 -3.68 3.23 3.24
C VAL A 81 -3.95 1.80 3.67
N ILE A 82 -2.94 0.94 3.57
CA ILE A 82 -3.01 -0.50 3.84
C ILE A 82 -1.88 -0.87 4.80
N THR A 83 -2.04 -0.50 6.06
CA THR A 83 -0.99 -0.68 7.08
C THR A 83 -1.01 -2.04 7.77
N ASP A 84 -2.00 -2.88 7.47
CA ASP A 84 -2.07 -4.27 7.91
C ASP A 84 -1.94 -5.23 6.70
N PRO A 85 -1.11 -6.30 6.78
CA PRO A 85 -0.86 -7.21 5.66
C PRO A 85 -2.10 -8.00 5.18
N VAL A 86 -3.12 -8.14 6.02
CA VAL A 86 -4.39 -8.80 5.68
C VAL A 86 -5.49 -7.81 5.29
N ALA A 87 -5.28 -6.50 5.41
CA ALA A 87 -6.24 -5.51 4.93
C ALA A 87 -6.42 -5.58 3.40
N MET A 88 -7.62 -5.24 2.93
CA MET A 88 -8.03 -5.34 1.51
C MET A 88 -7.89 -6.75 0.91
N TRP A 89 -7.87 -7.82 1.72
CA TRP A 89 -7.60 -9.19 1.29
C TRP A 89 -8.42 -9.65 0.10
N HIS A 90 -9.70 -9.29 0.07
CA HIS A 90 -10.64 -9.81 -0.93
C HIS A 90 -10.54 -9.11 -2.28
N VAL A 91 -9.94 -7.91 -2.29
CA VAL A 91 -9.97 -6.97 -3.41
C VAL A 91 -8.56 -6.59 -3.87
N LYS A 92 -7.53 -7.27 -3.36
CA LYS A 92 -6.11 -7.00 -3.62
C LYS A 92 -5.79 -6.82 -5.10
N ALA A 93 -6.29 -7.72 -5.96
CA ALA A 93 -6.04 -7.67 -7.40
C ALA A 93 -6.64 -6.43 -8.07
N GLU A 94 -7.78 -5.94 -7.56
CA GLU A 94 -8.47 -4.79 -8.15
C GLU A 94 -7.86 -3.46 -7.74
N VAL A 95 -7.27 -3.39 -6.54
CA VAL A 95 -6.55 -2.20 -6.05
C VAL A 95 -5.06 -2.24 -6.35
N ALA A 96 -4.54 -3.36 -6.86
CA ALA A 96 -3.13 -3.51 -7.21
C ALA A 96 -2.57 -2.40 -8.13
N PRO A 97 -3.31 -1.83 -9.11
CA PRO A 97 -2.80 -0.73 -9.92
C PRO A 97 -2.56 0.58 -9.15
N ALA A 98 -3.23 0.77 -8.02
CA ALA A 98 -3.19 2.00 -7.23
C ALA A 98 -1.86 2.18 -6.47
N ILE A 99 -1.64 3.38 -5.94
CA ILE A 99 -0.55 3.68 -5.02
C ILE A 99 -0.93 3.12 -3.65
N LEU A 100 -0.16 2.14 -3.16
CA LEU A 100 -0.42 1.53 -1.87
C LEU A 100 0.57 2.07 -0.83
N LEU A 101 0.04 2.63 0.25
CA LEU A 101 0.78 3.05 1.44
C LEU A 101 0.78 1.85 2.40
N VAL A 102 1.88 1.11 2.44
CA VAL A 102 1.98 -0.18 3.14
C VAL A 102 3.06 -0.16 4.21
N VAL A 103 2.88 -0.92 5.29
CA VAL A 103 3.92 -1.04 6.34
C VAL A 103 5.06 -1.95 5.89
N ASP A 104 4.72 -3.04 5.21
CA ASP A 104 5.65 -3.96 4.60
C ASP A 104 5.03 -4.56 3.33
N PHE A 105 5.81 -5.35 2.61
CA PHE A 105 5.29 -6.09 1.45
C PHE A 105 5.07 -7.58 1.71
N CYS A 106 5.41 -8.11 2.89
CA CYS A 106 5.52 -9.55 3.14
C CYS A 106 4.17 -10.27 3.01
N GLY A 107 3.06 -9.57 3.29
CA GLY A 107 1.69 -10.09 3.11
C GLY A 107 1.19 -10.11 1.67
N TRP A 108 1.78 -9.34 0.76
CA TRP A 108 1.32 -9.18 -0.62
C TRP A 108 2.15 -10.00 -1.62
N TYR A 109 3.46 -10.19 -1.34
CA TYR A 109 4.35 -11.02 -2.18
C TYR A 109 4.00 -12.52 -2.21
N LYS A 110 3.37 -13.05 -1.15
CA LYS A 110 3.10 -14.50 -1.04
C LYS A 110 2.06 -15.01 -2.04
N LEU A 111 1.22 -14.13 -2.61
CA LEU A 111 0.25 -14.55 -3.62
C LEU A 111 0.92 -14.73 -5.00
N ASP A 112 1.87 -13.85 -5.32
CA ASP A 112 2.63 -13.88 -6.58
C ASP A 112 3.39 -15.21 -6.75
N SER A 113 3.95 -15.76 -5.66
CA SER A 113 4.67 -17.06 -5.69
C SER A 113 3.79 -18.30 -5.92
N LYS A 114 2.45 -18.18 -5.85
CA LYS A 114 1.54 -19.31 -6.14
C LYS A 114 1.04 -19.33 -7.59
N ALA A 115 1.23 -18.24 -8.34
CA ALA A 115 0.85 -18.16 -9.74
C ALA A 115 1.93 -18.72 -10.68
N SER A 116 3.19 -18.82 -10.22
CA SER A 116 4.31 -19.38 -10.97
C SER A 116 4.47 -20.89 -10.69
N ASN A 117 3.64 -21.71 -11.34
CA ASN A 117 3.97 -23.13 -11.55
C ASN A 117 4.89 -23.32 -12.78
N GLU A 118 5.46 -22.25 -13.33
CA GLU A 118 6.39 -22.32 -14.44
C GLU A 118 7.82 -22.12 -13.96
N SER A 119 8.65 -23.11 -14.29
CA SER A 119 10.06 -23.23 -13.94
C SER A 119 10.94 -22.25 -14.73
N SER A 120 10.70 -20.94 -14.58
CA SER A 120 11.57 -19.90 -15.16
C SER A 120 12.23 -19.08 -14.05
N SER A 121 13.55 -19.01 -14.17
CA SER A 121 14.54 -18.43 -13.27
C SER A 121 14.38 -16.91 -13.06
N ASP A 122 14.64 -16.46 -11.84
CA ASP A 122 15.21 -15.16 -11.44
C ASP A 122 14.43 -13.83 -11.55
N MET A 123 13.19 -13.77 -12.04
CA MET A 123 12.37 -12.54 -11.93
C MET A 123 11.17 -12.72 -11.00
N ILE A 124 11.21 -12.07 -9.82
CA ILE A 124 10.04 -11.91 -8.97
C ILE A 124 9.05 -11.00 -9.72
N HIS A 125 8.00 -11.56 -10.30
CA HIS A 125 6.92 -10.79 -10.90
C HIS A 125 6.09 -10.11 -9.80
N HIS A 126 6.45 -8.85 -9.51
CA HIS A 126 5.77 -7.98 -8.55
C HIS A 126 4.42 -7.49 -9.10
N THR A 127 3.44 -8.38 -9.30
CA THR A 127 2.18 -7.98 -9.92
C THR A 127 1.28 -7.17 -8.99
N GLN A 128 1.39 -7.36 -7.67
CA GLN A 128 0.52 -6.68 -6.71
C GLN A 128 1.19 -5.52 -5.97
N VAL A 129 2.47 -5.66 -5.62
CA VAL A 129 3.21 -4.63 -4.89
C VAL A 129 4.59 -4.37 -5.47
N SER A 130 4.87 -3.12 -5.84
CA SER A 130 6.13 -2.70 -6.48
C SER A 130 6.76 -1.51 -5.76
N LEU A 131 8.08 -1.54 -5.63
CA LEU A 131 8.90 -0.43 -5.11
C LEU A 131 8.82 0.84 -5.98
N LEU A 132 8.43 0.71 -7.24
CA LEU A 132 8.34 1.83 -8.19
C LEU A 132 7.12 2.72 -7.93
N LYS A 133 6.04 2.14 -7.39
CA LYS A 133 4.76 2.85 -7.22
C LYS A 133 4.27 2.93 -5.78
N ASN A 134 4.62 1.96 -4.94
CA ASN A 134 4.11 1.89 -3.57
C ASN A 134 5.05 2.57 -2.59
N VAL A 135 4.46 3.12 -1.54
CA VAL A 135 5.18 3.85 -0.50
C VAL A 135 5.19 3.00 0.77
N ILE A 136 6.37 2.74 1.31
CA ILE A 136 6.50 2.11 2.63
C ILE A 136 6.24 3.18 3.69
N VAL A 137 5.22 2.98 4.51
CA VAL A 137 4.88 3.81 5.67
C VAL A 137 5.15 3.01 6.93
N PRO A 138 6.39 3.09 7.47
CA PRO A 138 6.79 2.33 8.64
C PRO A 138 6.04 2.81 9.89
N TYR A 139 5.87 1.93 10.87
CA TYR A 139 5.33 2.33 12.16
C TYR A 139 6.22 3.38 12.81
N THR A 140 5.64 4.54 13.13
CA THR A 140 6.36 5.69 13.68
C THR A 140 7.06 5.39 15.01
N HIS A 141 6.56 4.41 15.77
CA HIS A 141 7.19 3.98 17.02
C HIS A 141 8.44 3.09 16.82
N LEU A 142 8.63 2.52 15.63
CA LEU A 142 9.79 1.67 15.31
C LEU A 142 10.97 2.46 14.74
N LEU A 143 10.75 3.72 14.34
CA LEU A 143 11.78 4.54 13.74
C LEU A 143 12.12 5.75 14.62
N PRO A 144 13.42 6.08 14.75
CA PRO A 144 13.80 7.35 15.35
C PRO A 144 13.22 8.50 14.53
N ARG A 145 12.76 9.56 15.21
CA ARG A 145 12.28 10.77 14.53
C ARG A 145 13.42 11.40 13.76
N LEU A 146 13.30 11.45 12.44
CA LEU A 146 14.24 12.17 11.59
C LEU A 146 13.90 13.67 11.64
N ALA A 147 14.82 14.49 12.13
CA ALA A 147 14.71 15.94 12.00
C ALA A 147 14.82 16.31 10.50
N LEU A 148 13.87 17.09 9.99
CA LEU A 148 13.85 17.49 8.58
C LEU A 148 15.12 18.26 8.16
N SER A 149 15.75 18.98 9.10
CA SER A 149 17.04 19.65 8.91
C SER A 149 18.20 18.68 8.64
N GLY A 150 18.10 17.43 9.10
CA GLY A 150 19.08 16.37 8.86
C GLY A 150 18.71 15.45 7.69
N ASN A 151 17.67 15.76 6.91
CA ASN A 151 17.31 14.95 5.76
C ASN A 151 18.30 15.16 4.62
N GLN A 152 19.03 14.10 4.25
CA GLN A 152 19.95 14.10 3.13
C GLN A 152 19.46 13.16 2.03
N LYS A 153 19.93 13.42 0.79
CA LYS A 153 19.68 12.51 -0.34
C LYS A 153 20.35 11.17 -0.02
N ARG A 154 19.60 10.07 -0.10
CA ARG A 154 20.12 8.71 0.12
C ARG A 154 20.13 8.01 -1.23
N GLU A 155 21.26 7.42 -1.58
CA GLU A 155 21.43 6.67 -2.83
C GLU A 155 21.08 5.19 -2.63
N THR A 156 21.13 4.70 -1.39
CA THR A 156 20.84 3.31 -1.04
C THR A 156 19.51 3.18 -0.31
N LEU A 157 18.59 2.38 -0.85
CA LEU A 157 17.36 1.97 -0.18
C LEU A 157 17.59 0.63 0.53
N ILE A 158 17.60 0.63 1.87
CA ILE A 158 17.68 -0.60 2.67
C ILE A 158 16.26 -1.12 2.92
N TYR A 159 15.94 -2.27 2.33
CA TYR A 159 14.66 -2.96 2.54
C TYR A 159 14.85 -4.18 3.46
N PHE A 160 14.05 -4.26 4.52
CA PHE A 160 14.02 -5.42 5.41
C PHE A 160 12.80 -6.29 5.10
N LYS A 161 13.04 -7.47 4.52
CA LYS A 161 11.99 -8.50 4.35
C LYS A 161 11.78 -9.24 5.67
N GLY A 162 10.94 -8.70 6.54
CA GLY A 162 10.54 -9.39 7.77
C GLY A 162 9.66 -10.61 7.45
N ALA A 163 10.17 -11.83 7.66
CA ALA A 163 9.31 -13.01 7.73
C ALA A 163 8.81 -13.17 9.17
N LYS A 164 7.54 -13.53 9.36
CA LYS A 164 6.96 -13.85 10.69
C LYS A 164 7.53 -15.16 11.29
N HIS A 165 8.71 -15.60 10.84
CA HIS A 165 9.49 -16.70 11.39
C HIS A 165 10.96 -16.29 11.39
N SER A 166 11.58 -16.44 12.57
CA SER A 166 12.88 -15.94 12.96
C SER A 166 14.02 -16.35 12.00
N HIS A 167 15.00 -15.45 11.86
CA HIS A 167 16.33 -15.65 11.24
C HIS A 167 16.36 -15.80 9.71
N ARG A 168 16.35 -14.66 8.99
CA ARG A 168 17.18 -14.42 7.79
C ARG A 168 16.93 -12.99 7.29
N VAL A 169 17.83 -12.08 7.64
CA VAL A 169 17.89 -10.75 7.05
C VAL A 169 18.39 -10.92 5.62
N SER A 170 17.53 -10.65 4.63
CA SER A 170 17.96 -10.60 3.23
C SER A 170 18.23 -9.14 2.89
N ILE A 171 19.51 -8.81 2.69
CA ILE A 171 19.93 -7.51 2.17
C ILE A 171 19.82 -7.58 0.65
N ILE A 172 18.97 -6.74 0.05
CA ILE A 172 18.92 -6.56 -1.41
C ILE A 172 19.57 -5.22 -1.70
N ASN A 173 20.73 -5.24 -2.34
CA ASN A 173 21.41 -4.04 -2.82
C ASN A 173 20.90 -3.72 -4.22
N PHE A 174 20.29 -2.54 -4.38
CA PHE A 174 20.06 -1.97 -5.70
C PHE A 174 21.29 -1.14 -6.06
N PHE A 175 22.02 -1.59 -7.08
CA PHE A 175 23.02 -0.76 -7.74
C PHE A 175 22.29 0.08 -8.81
N PRO A 176 22.48 1.41 -8.84
CA PRO A 176 22.08 2.19 -9.99
C PRO A 176 22.99 1.81 -11.17
N GLU A 177 22.40 1.31 -12.25
CA GLU A 177 23.09 1.30 -13.54
C GLU A 177 23.30 2.75 -13.98
N VAL A 178 24.54 3.05 -14.40
CA VAL A 178 25.01 4.35 -14.89
C VAL A 178 24.64 4.52 -16.35
#